data_AF-A0A7C7USR6-F1
#
_entry.id   AF-A0A7C7USR6-F1
#
_cell.length_a   1.000
_cell.length_b   1.000
_cell.length_c   1.000
_cell.angle_alpha   90.00
_cell.angle_beta   90.00
_cell.angle_gamma   90.00
#
_symmetry.space_group_name_H-M   'P 1'
#
loop_
_entity.id
_entity.type
_entity.pdbx_description
1 polymer ?
#
loop_
_entity_poly.entity_id
_entity_poly.type
_entity_poly.pdbx_seq_one_letter_code
_entity_poly.pdbx_strand_id
1 'polypeptide(L)' 'MVQAEDVILEMNYCPRCAHPLQDGFLFGRMRRVCPGCGFIFFRGPKVAAGVLVEQNGKVLLVRRAVDPKQGWWC' A
#
# COMPACT_ATOMS: atom_id res chain seq x y z
N MET A 1 6.90 -22.14 11.77
CA MET A 1 6.40 -22.32 10.40
C MET A 1 5.39 -21.22 10.15
N VAL A 2 5.86 -20.04 9.70
CA VAL A 2 4.97 -18.90 9.42
C VAL A 2 4.49 -19.07 7.99
N GLN A 3 3.20 -19.28 7.82
CA GLN A 3 2.57 -19.48 6.52
C GLN A 3 2.72 -18.22 5.66
N ALA A 4 3.08 -18.43 4.40
CA ALA A 4 3.12 -17.40 3.38
C ALA A 4 1.68 -17.01 3.01
N GLU A 5 1.04 -16.19 3.83
CA GLU A 5 -0.24 -15.56 3.46
C GLU A 5 0.02 -14.51 2.37
N ASP A 6 -0.19 -14.95 1.13
CA ASP A 6 -0.61 -14.18 -0.05
C ASP A 6 -0.23 -12.70 -0.04
N VAL A 7 1.07 -12.42 -0.17
CA VAL A 7 1.50 -11.10 -0.61
C VAL A 7 1.11 -10.98 -2.08
N ILE A 8 -0.09 -10.43 -2.35
CA ILE A 8 -0.42 -9.95 -3.69
C ILE A 8 0.63 -8.89 -4.04
N LEU A 9 1.59 -9.29 -4.88
CA LEU A 9 2.61 -8.39 -5.38
C LEU A 9 2.02 -7.56 -6.52
N GLU A 10 1.18 -6.58 -6.15
CA GLU A 10 0.59 -5.62 -7.08
C GLU A 10 1.69 -4.76 -7.71
N MET A 11 2.17 -5.17 -8.89
CA MET A 11 2.70 -4.33 -9.97
C MET A 11 3.03 -5.23 -11.17
N ASN A 12 2.25 -5.11 -12.24
CA ASN A 12 2.36 -6.03 -13.39
C ASN A 12 3.50 -5.65 -14.34
N TYR A 13 3.74 -4.35 -14.53
CA TYR A 13 4.70 -3.84 -15.50
C TYR A 13 5.70 -2.90 -14.85
N CYS A 14 6.91 -2.86 -15.39
CA CYS A 14 7.96 -1.99 -14.91
C CYS A 14 7.62 -0.52 -15.21
N PRO A 15 7.62 0.38 -14.20
CA PRO A 15 7.35 1.79 -14.43
C PRO A 15 8.48 2.51 -15.18
N ARG A 16 9.64 1.86 -15.38
CA ARG A 16 10.79 2.46 -16.08
C ARG A 16 10.86 2.09 -17.56
N CYS A 17 10.47 0.87 -17.93
CA CYS A 17 10.64 0.38 -19.31
C CYS A 17 9.45 -0.42 -19.86
N ALA A 18 8.31 -0.44 -19.15
CA ALA A 18 7.10 -1.18 -19.50
C ALA A 18 7.24 -2.71 -19.62
N HIS A 19 8.42 -3.29 -19.37
CA HIS A 19 8.60 -4.74 -19.40
C HIS A 19 7.79 -5.43 -18.28
N PRO A 20 7.17 -6.60 -18.53
CA PRO A 20 6.47 -7.35 -17.49
C PRO A 20 7.39 -7.68 -16.30
N LEU A 21 6.94 -7.39 -15.09
CA LEU A 21 7.70 -7.74 -13.90
C LEU A 21 7.60 -9.26 -13.64
N GLN A 22 8.57 -9.79 -12.89
CA GLN A 22 8.61 -11.18 -12.46
C GLN A 22 8.84 -11.23 -10.94
N ASP A 23 8.48 -12.34 -10.32
CA ASP A 23 8.73 -12.55 -8.90
C ASP A 23 10.16 -13.04 -8.66
N GLY A 24 10.85 -12.46 -7.69
CA GLY A 24 12.21 -12.82 -7.32
C GLY A 24 12.44 -12.75 -5.81
N PHE A 25 13.15 -13.73 -5.26
CA PHE A 25 13.55 -13.74 -3.86
C PHE A 25 14.87 -12.97 -3.69
N LEU A 26 14.78 -11.76 -3.18
CA LEU A 26 15.93 -10.87 -2.95
C LEU A 26 15.83 -10.32 -1.53
N PHE A 27 16.94 -10.04 -0.85
CA PHE A 27 16.91 -9.40 0.48
C PHE A 27 15.88 -10.02 1.46
N GLY A 28 15.81 -11.36 1.51
CA GLY A 28 14.97 -12.13 2.43
C GLY A 28 13.45 -12.05 2.21
N ARG A 29 12.94 -11.52 1.09
CA ARG A 29 11.49 -11.53 0.77
C ARG A 29 11.23 -11.63 -0.74
N MET A 30 10.08 -12.15 -1.13
CA MET A 30 9.60 -12.10 -2.52
C MET A 30 9.32 -10.64 -2.94
N ARG A 31 9.78 -10.27 -4.13
CA ARG A 31 9.63 -8.91 -4.72
C ARG A 31 9.36 -9.00 -6.21
N ARG A 32 8.82 -7.92 -6.77
CA ARG A 32 8.71 -7.72 -8.23
C ARG A 32 10.02 -7.18 -8.78
N VAL A 33 10.55 -7.84 -9.80
CA VAL A 33 11.84 -7.53 -10.43
C VAL A 33 11.65 -7.43 -11.94
N CYS A 34 12.29 -6.45 -12.55
CA CYS A 34 12.27 -6.27 -14.00
C CYS A 34 13.50 -6.92 -14.63
N PRO A 35 13.35 -7.96 -15.46
CA PRO A 35 14.48 -8.55 -16.17
C PRO A 35 15.03 -7.62 -17.28
N GLY A 36 14.19 -6.73 -17.84
CA GLY A 36 14.62 -5.83 -18.92
C GLY A 36 15.56 -4.69 -18.51
N CYS A 37 15.47 -4.18 -17.27
CA CYS A 37 16.28 -3.04 -16.82
C CYS A 37 16.82 -3.18 -15.38
N GLY A 38 16.59 -4.31 -14.71
CA GLY A 38 17.06 -4.57 -13.36
C GLY A 38 16.30 -3.85 -12.24
N PHE A 39 15.20 -3.15 -12.53
CA PHE A 39 14.40 -2.48 -11.50
C PHE A 39 13.84 -3.47 -10.48
N ILE A 40 13.97 -3.16 -9.19
CA ILE A 40 13.42 -3.95 -8.08
C ILE A 40 12.37 -3.09 -7.35
N PHE A 41 11.15 -3.60 -7.23
CA PHE A 41 10.10 -2.92 -6.49
C PHE A 41 10.18 -3.22 -4.99
N PHE A 42 10.35 -2.17 -4.20
CA PHE A 42 10.27 -2.22 -2.75
C PHE A 42 8.91 -1.66 -2.31
N ARG A 43 8.03 -2.52 -1.81
CA ARG A 43 6.78 -2.10 -1.20
C ARG A 43 7.07 -1.45 0.16
N GLY A 44 6.97 -0.13 0.22
CA GLY A 44 7.01 0.62 1.47
C GLY A 44 5.62 0.77 2.09
N PRO A 45 5.53 1.02 3.42
CA PRO A 45 4.27 1.39 4.04
C PRO A 45 3.75 2.70 3.43
N LYS A 46 2.41 2.79 3.28
CA LYS A 46 1.76 4.07 3.03
C LYS A 46 1.49 4.71 4.39
N VAL A 47 2.05 5.89 4.61
CA VAL A 47 1.91 6.62 5.87
C VAL A 47 0.66 7.50 5.80
N ALA A 48 -0.16 7.46 6.84
CA ALA A 48 -1.31 8.34 7.03
C ALA A 48 -1.24 8.96 8.42
N ALA A 49 -1.73 10.19 8.56
CA ALA A 49 -1.85 10.88 9.84
C ALA A 49 -3.31 11.19 10.14
N GLY A 50 -3.71 11.04 11.40
CA GLY A 50 -5.02 11.44 11.91
C GLY A 50 -4.85 12.53 12.96
N VAL A 51 -5.86 13.39 13.12
CA VAL A 51 -5.90 14.46 14.12
C VAL A 51 -7.24 14.42 14.83
N LEU A 52 -7.23 14.54 16.16
CA LEU A 52 -8.42 14.77 16.97
C LEU A 52 -8.49 16.26 17.30
N VAL A 53 -9.50 16.96 16.79
CA VAL A 53 -9.69 18.39 17.02
C VAL A 53 -10.75 18.58 18.09
N GLU A 54 -10.37 19.24 19.18
CA GLU A 54 -11.25 19.55 20.31
C GLU A 54 -11.49 21.07 20.41
N GLN A 55 -12.75 21.45 20.64
CA GLN A 55 -13.14 22.84 20.89
C GLN A 55 -14.35 22.90 21.82
N ASN A 56 -14.25 23.69 22.89
CA ASN A 56 -15.34 23.92 23.86
C ASN A 56 -15.98 22.62 24.39
N GLY A 57 -15.16 21.60 24.69
CA GLY A 57 -15.61 20.29 25.17
C GLY A 57 -16.30 19.42 24.10
N LYS A 58 -16.17 19.76 22.81
CA LYS A 58 -16.69 18.99 21.67
C LYS A 58 -15.55 18.54 20.77
N VAL A 59 -15.78 17.46 20.02
CA VAL A 59 -14.87 16.93 19.00
C VAL A 59 -15.41 17.20 17.59
N LEU A 60 -14.51 17.51 16.66
CA LEU A 60 -14.84 17.58 15.23
C LEU A 60 -14.78 16.18 14.62
N LEU A 61 -15.86 15.77 13.95
CA LEU A 61 -15.93 14.52 13.19
C LEU A 61 -16.25 14.82 11.72
N VAL A 62 -15.72 13.98 10.83
CA VAL A 62 -16.03 13.99 9.40
C VAL A 62 -17.01 12.86 9.09
N ARG A 63 -18.08 13.17 8.35
CA ARG A 63 -18.97 12.14 7.79
C ARG A 63 -18.43 11.68 6.44
N ARG A 64 -18.08 10.40 6.33
CA ARG A 64 -17.43 9.84 5.13
C ARG A 64 -18.35 9.92 3.92
N ALA A 65 -17.85 10.48 2.82
CA ALA A 65 -18.62 10.67 1.59
C ALA A 65 -18.51 9.51 0.58
N VAL A 66 -17.54 8.60 0.76
CA VAL A 66 -17.24 7.51 -0.19
C VAL A 66 -17.01 6.19 0.54
N ASP A 67 -17.13 5.10 -0.20
CA ASP A 67 -16.80 3.77 0.30
C ASP A 67 -15.29 3.54 0.47
N PRO A 68 -14.88 2.66 1.41
CA PRO A 68 -15.75 1.93 2.34
C PRO A 68 -16.28 2.81 3.48
N LYS A 69 -17.38 2.37 4.10
CA LYS A 69 -18.01 2.99 5.29
C LYS A 69 -18.56 4.40 5.01
N GLN A 70 -19.16 4.60 3.84
CA GLN A 70 -19.88 5.83 3.54
C GLN A 70 -20.93 6.12 4.63
N GLY A 71 -21.06 7.39 5.02
CA GLY A 71 -22.02 7.87 6.00
C GLY A 71 -21.62 7.71 7.47
N TRP A 72 -20.55 6.96 7.77
CA TRP A 72 -20.00 6.81 9.13
C TRP A 72 -19.25 8.09 9.55
N TRP A 73 -19.19 8.32 10.86
CA TRP A 73 -18.43 9.43 11.45
C TRP A 73 -17.05 8.93 11.91
N CYS A 74 -16.01 9.72 11.65
CA CYS A 74 -14.64 9.49 12.08
C CYS A 74 -13.95 10.79 12.51
#